data_AF-A0A9E3WPJ3-F1
#
_entry.id   AF-A0A9E3WPJ3-F1
#
_cell.length_a   1.000
_cell.length_b   1.000
_cell.length_c   1.000
_cell.angle_alpha   90.00
_cell.angle_beta   90.00
_cell.angle_gamma   90.00
#
_symmetry.space_group_name_H-M   'P 1'
#
loop_
_entity.id
_entity.type
_entity.pdbx_description
1 polymer ?
#
loop_
_entity_poly.entity_id
_entity_poly.type
_entity_poly.pdbx_seq_one_letter_code
_entity_poly.pdbx_strand_id
1 'polypeptide(L)'
;TTFIGAHVANNAEDLATVGRWLDAYPNLYVEIASRIGELGRQPFTARQFFIRYQERILFGTDGPWPEARVRLYWRFLETNDEYFPYSEKEFPPQGFWNIYGVDLPDDVLRKVYHENAARIVPGVAERFAKYQAAQSSEP
;
A
#
# COMPACT_ATOMS: atom_id res chain seq x y z
N THR A 1 14.26 -13.61 11.60
CA THR A 1 13.10 -13.81 10.70
C THR A 1 12.40 -12.50 10.48
N THR A 2 12.03 -12.19 9.24
CA THR A 2 11.20 -11.02 8.88
C THR A 2 9.73 -11.45 8.86
N PHE A 3 8.84 -10.61 9.38
CA PHE A 3 7.39 -10.82 9.37
C PHE A 3 6.71 -9.78 8.48
N ILE A 4 5.65 -10.18 7.77
CA ILE A 4 4.78 -9.27 7.03
C ILE A 4 3.37 -9.41 7.63
N GLY A 5 2.93 -8.37 8.33
CA GLY A 5 1.58 -8.28 8.89
C GLY A 5 0.57 -7.96 7.79
N ALA A 6 -0.23 -8.95 7.42
CA ALA A 6 -1.28 -8.80 6.43
C ALA A 6 -2.29 -7.71 6.85
N HIS A 7 -2.79 -6.97 5.87
CA HIS A 7 -3.86 -6.01 5.98
C HIS A 7 -3.61 -4.94 7.04
N VAL A 8 -2.42 -4.32 7.01
CA VAL A 8 -1.95 -3.35 8.01
C VAL A 8 -1.93 -3.98 9.41
N ALA A 9 -1.41 -5.21 9.49
CA ALA A 9 -1.47 -6.06 10.68
C ALA A 9 -2.92 -6.25 11.22
N ASN A 10 -3.90 -6.27 10.32
CA ASN A 10 -5.34 -6.33 10.59
C ASN A 10 -5.85 -5.24 11.54
N ASN A 11 -5.23 -4.05 11.53
CA ASN A 11 -5.57 -2.95 12.41
C ASN A 11 -5.40 -1.58 11.71
N ALA A 12 -5.86 -1.49 10.45
CA ALA A 12 -5.82 -0.25 9.66
C ALA A 12 -6.63 0.89 10.31
N GLU A 13 -7.56 0.53 11.19
CA GLU A 13 -8.45 1.43 11.90
C GLU A 13 -7.72 2.23 13.00
N ASP A 14 -6.61 1.70 13.53
CA ASP A 14 -5.78 2.30 14.57
C ASP A 14 -4.29 2.27 14.18
N LEU A 15 -3.92 3.20 13.31
CA LEU A 15 -2.54 3.40 12.84
C LEU A 15 -1.57 3.81 13.96
N ALA A 16 -2.06 4.38 15.07
CA ALA A 16 -1.20 4.69 16.22
C ALA A 16 -0.70 3.41 16.88
N THR A 17 -1.56 2.39 17.01
CA THR A 17 -1.17 1.07 17.51
C THR A 17 -0.23 0.34 16.54
N VAL A 18 -0.52 0.34 15.25
CA VAL A 18 0.37 -0.27 14.24
C VAL A 18 1.73 0.43 14.24
N GLY A 19 1.77 1.76 14.35
CA GLY A 19 3.02 2.53 14.45
C GLY A 19 3.87 2.12 15.66
N ARG A 20 3.24 1.92 16.84
CA ARG A 20 3.95 1.40 18.02
C ARG A 20 4.54 0.01 17.79
N TRP A 21 3.84 -0.86 17.07
CA TRP A 21 4.38 -2.19 16.72
C TRP A 21 5.55 -2.09 15.75
N LEU A 22 5.48 -1.22 14.74
CA LEU A 22 6.59 -0.98 13.81
C LEU A 22 7.82 -0.40 14.51
N ASP A 23 7.63 0.50 15.47
CA ASP A 23 8.71 1.07 16.30
C ASP A 23 9.34 -0.01 17.20
N ALA A 24 8.54 -0.88 17.82
CA ALA A 24 9.01 -1.90 18.75
C ALA A 24 9.66 -3.12 18.06
N TYR A 25 9.21 -3.47 16.85
CA TYR A 25 9.61 -4.69 16.14
C TYR A 25 10.34 -4.36 14.83
N PRO A 26 11.68 -4.23 14.83
CA PRO A 26 12.45 -3.84 13.65
C PRO A 26 12.46 -4.86 12.52
N ASN A 27 11.83 -6.02 12.70
CA ASN A 27 11.63 -7.07 11.70
C ASN A 27 10.17 -7.23 11.22
N LEU A 28 9.23 -6.37 11.65
CA LEU A 28 7.83 -6.34 11.22
C LEU A 28 7.58 -5.39 10.04
N TYR A 29 7.10 -5.89 8.92
CA TYR A 29 6.59 -5.10 7.81
C TYR A 29 5.07 -5.21 7.79
N VAL A 30 4.39 -4.29 7.12
CA VAL A 30 2.94 -4.37 6.86
C VAL A 30 2.66 -4.21 5.39
N GLU A 31 1.48 -4.65 4.95
CA GLU A 31 1.00 -4.45 3.58
C GLU A 31 -0.46 -3.95 3.59
N ILE A 32 -0.90 -3.26 2.53
CA ILE A 32 -2.14 -2.46 2.55
C ILE A 32 -3.36 -3.13 1.90
N ALA A 33 -3.24 -4.39 1.51
CA ALA A 33 -4.27 -5.13 0.80
C ALA A 33 -5.59 -5.13 1.56
N SER A 34 -6.69 -4.94 0.84
CA SER A 34 -8.04 -4.86 1.38
C SER A 34 -8.30 -3.69 2.35
N ARG A 35 -7.38 -2.70 2.47
CA ARG A 35 -7.47 -1.66 3.52
C ARG A 35 -7.52 -0.21 3.05
N ILE A 36 -7.55 0.07 1.75
CA ILE A 36 -7.68 1.46 1.28
C ILE A 36 -8.98 2.13 1.73
N GLY A 37 -10.05 1.36 1.97
CA GLY A 37 -11.29 1.85 2.58
C GLY A 37 -11.10 2.42 4.00
N GLU A 38 -10.30 1.75 4.83
CA GLU A 38 -10.01 2.15 6.22
C GLU A 38 -8.92 3.22 6.32
N LEU A 39 -7.92 3.16 5.42
CA LEU A 39 -6.85 4.14 5.36
C LEU A 39 -7.37 5.47 4.80
N GLY A 40 -8.15 5.43 3.73
CA GLY A 40 -8.63 6.61 3.04
C GLY A 40 -9.79 7.36 3.71
N ARG A 41 -10.40 6.80 4.77
CA ARG A 41 -11.29 7.58 5.67
C ARG A 41 -10.54 8.46 6.68
N GLN A 42 -9.22 8.28 6.81
CA GLN A 42 -8.34 9.02 7.71
C GLN A 42 -7.12 9.58 6.96
N PRO A 43 -7.31 10.34 5.86
CA PRO A 43 -6.27 10.62 4.87
C PRO A 43 -5.03 11.31 5.46
N PHE A 44 -5.21 12.26 6.38
CA PHE A 44 -4.08 12.94 7.02
C PHE A 44 -3.25 11.97 7.87
N THR A 45 -3.90 11.16 8.71
CA THR A 45 -3.23 10.16 9.55
C THR A 45 -2.54 9.11 8.69
N ALA A 46 -3.23 8.59 7.67
CA ALA A 46 -2.69 7.60 6.74
C ALA A 46 -1.45 8.16 6.02
N ARG A 47 -1.53 9.37 5.45
CA ARG A 47 -0.40 10.02 4.79
C ARG A 47 0.83 10.12 5.69
N GLN A 48 0.65 10.61 6.93
CA GLN A 48 1.76 10.71 7.88
C GLN A 48 2.33 9.33 8.25
N PHE A 49 1.48 8.32 8.37
CA PHE A 49 1.89 6.94 8.62
C PHE A 49 2.73 6.38 7.47
N PHE A 50 2.28 6.55 6.22
CA PHE A 50 3.04 6.13 5.03
C PHE A 50 4.40 6.79 4.96
N ILE A 51 4.49 8.10 5.19
CA ILE A 51 5.76 8.83 5.13
C ILE A 51 6.71 8.39 6.25
N ARG A 52 6.20 8.25 7.48
CA ARG A 52 7.02 7.86 8.64
C ARG A 52 7.55 6.43 8.51
N TYR A 53 6.73 5.51 8.02
CA TYR A 53 7.04 4.08 7.93
C TYR A 53 7.29 3.60 6.50
N GLN A 54 7.66 4.51 5.59
CA GLN A 54 7.82 4.26 4.15
C GLN A 54 8.75 3.10 3.79
N GLU A 55 9.72 2.75 4.65
CA GLU A 55 10.65 1.64 4.45
C GLU A 55 10.08 0.28 4.90
N ARG A 56 8.84 0.26 5.41
CA ARG A 56 8.23 -0.89 6.12
C ARG A 56 6.82 -1.24 5.65
N ILE A 57 6.32 -0.56 4.61
CA ILE A 57 4.99 -0.77 4.06
C ILE A 57 5.11 -1.32 2.64
N LEU A 58 4.42 -2.42 2.35
CA LEU A 58 4.37 -3.06 1.04
C LEU A 58 3.02 -2.82 0.37
N PHE A 59 3.03 -2.82 -0.96
CA PHE A 59 1.83 -2.81 -1.77
C PHE A 59 1.19 -4.21 -1.86
N GLY A 60 -0.14 -4.25 -1.85
CA GLY A 60 -0.96 -5.44 -2.05
C GLY A 60 -2.43 -5.07 -2.23
N THR A 61 -3.24 -5.91 -2.91
CA THR A 61 -4.64 -5.59 -3.25
C THR A 61 -5.69 -6.65 -2.85
N ASP A 62 -5.27 -7.80 -2.29
CA ASP A 62 -6.14 -8.86 -1.74
C ASP A 62 -7.10 -9.53 -2.75
N GLY A 63 -6.59 -10.05 -3.86
CA GLY A 63 -7.40 -10.90 -4.75
C GLY A 63 -6.99 -10.88 -6.23
N PRO A 64 -7.77 -11.56 -7.11
CA PRO A 64 -7.49 -11.59 -8.55
C PRO A 64 -7.58 -10.19 -9.16
N TRP A 65 -7.09 -10.05 -10.40
CA TRP A 65 -6.69 -8.79 -11.04
C TRP A 65 -7.75 -8.19 -11.99
N PRO A 66 -8.84 -7.54 -11.53
CA PRO A 66 -9.45 -6.52 -12.36
C PRO A 66 -8.54 -5.29 -12.32
N GLU A 67 -8.15 -4.79 -13.48
CA GLU A 67 -7.33 -3.58 -13.62
C GLU A 67 -7.93 -2.38 -12.85
N ALA A 68 -9.26 -2.32 -12.78
CA ALA A 68 -10.00 -1.33 -12.01
C ALA A 68 -9.56 -1.27 -10.53
N ARG A 69 -9.31 -2.41 -9.88
CA ARG A 69 -8.90 -2.43 -8.47
C ARG A 69 -7.54 -1.76 -8.29
N VAL A 70 -6.57 -2.06 -9.15
CA VAL A 70 -5.24 -1.45 -9.08
C VAL A 70 -5.32 0.05 -9.31
N ARG A 71 -6.14 0.50 -10.27
CA ARG A 71 -6.37 1.94 -10.53
C ARG A 71 -6.95 2.68 -9.31
N LEU A 72 -7.81 2.04 -8.52
CA LEU A 72 -8.33 2.64 -7.27
C LEU A 72 -7.25 2.78 -6.20
N TYR A 73 -6.32 1.83 -6.12
CA TYR A 73 -5.17 1.94 -5.22
C TYR A 73 -4.22 3.04 -5.66
N TRP A 74 -3.93 3.17 -6.96
CA TRP A 74 -3.14 4.29 -7.49
C TRP A 74 -3.82 5.62 -7.20
N ARG A 75 -5.12 5.74 -7.48
CA ARG A 75 -5.89 6.94 -7.15
C ARG A 75 -5.81 7.28 -5.65
N PHE A 76 -5.92 6.29 -4.78
CA PHE A 76 -5.75 6.49 -3.34
C PHE A 76 -4.34 6.98 -2.97
N LEU A 77 -3.28 6.38 -3.52
CA LEU A 77 -1.91 6.68 -3.11
C LEU A 77 -1.34 7.95 -3.75
N GLU A 78 -1.72 8.26 -4.99
CA GLU A 78 -1.03 9.22 -5.86
C GLU A 78 -1.73 10.58 -5.99
N THR A 79 -2.99 10.69 -5.55
CA THR A 79 -3.75 11.94 -5.73
C THR A 79 -4.20 12.52 -4.40
N ASN A 80 -4.62 13.78 -4.45
CA ASN A 80 -5.35 14.48 -3.39
C ASN A 80 -6.87 14.49 -3.66
N ASP A 81 -7.37 13.53 -4.46
CA ASP A 81 -8.79 13.46 -4.82
C ASP A 81 -9.66 13.26 -3.58
N GLU A 82 -10.81 13.92 -3.59
CA GLU A 82 -11.75 13.88 -2.48
C GLU A 82 -12.97 13.00 -2.79
N TYR A 83 -13.41 12.26 -1.78
CA TYR A 83 -14.72 11.61 -1.71
C TYR A 83 -15.09 10.70 -2.91
N PHE A 84 -14.24 9.72 -3.23
CA PHE A 84 -14.46 8.77 -4.32
C PHE A 84 -14.68 7.31 -3.85
N PRO A 85 -15.34 6.45 -4.67
CA PRO A 85 -15.53 5.04 -4.33
C PRO A 85 -14.19 4.28 -4.36
N TYR A 86 -13.98 3.38 -3.41
CA TYR A 86 -12.70 2.66 -3.22
C TYR A 86 -12.72 1.21 -3.68
N SER A 87 -13.83 0.74 -4.26
CA SER A 87 -13.95 -0.64 -4.75
C SER A 87 -14.67 -0.69 -6.08
N GLU A 88 -14.31 -1.71 -6.85
CA GLU A 88 -14.98 -2.15 -8.05
C GLU A 88 -16.30 -2.91 -7.78
N LYS A 89 -16.58 -3.24 -6.52
CA LYS A 89 -17.80 -3.95 -6.09
C LYS A 89 -18.96 -2.98 -5.85
N GLU A 90 -20.17 -3.52 -5.83
CA GLU A 90 -21.38 -2.77 -5.48
C GLU A 90 -21.28 -2.17 -4.06
N PHE A 91 -21.82 -0.97 -3.91
CA PHE A 91 -21.78 -0.23 -2.65
C PHE A 91 -22.79 -0.78 -1.63
N PRO A 92 -22.44 -0.90 -0.33
CA PRO A 92 -21.12 -0.73 0.27
C PRO A 92 -20.38 -2.09 0.41
N PRO A 93 -19.15 -2.24 -0.07
CA PRO A 93 -18.44 -3.52 0.01
C PRO A 93 -17.80 -3.79 1.38
N GLN A 94 -17.29 -2.75 2.06
CA GLN A 94 -16.63 -2.85 3.37
C GLN A 94 -17.06 -1.73 4.34
N GLY A 95 -17.86 -0.75 3.89
CA GLY A 95 -18.29 0.38 4.72
C GLY A 95 -19.13 1.41 3.96
N PHE A 96 -19.97 2.16 4.69
CA PHE A 96 -20.90 3.18 4.15
C PHE A 96 -20.23 4.55 3.94
N TRP A 97 -19.04 4.59 3.34
CA TRP A 97 -18.30 5.83 3.09
C TRP A 97 -17.54 5.79 1.77
N ASN A 98 -17.19 6.97 1.26
CA ASN A 98 -16.15 7.14 0.25
C ASN A 98 -14.82 7.48 0.92
N ILE A 99 -13.72 7.44 0.16
CA ILE A 99 -12.39 7.77 0.66
C ILE A 99 -11.77 8.98 -0.04
N TYR A 100 -10.64 9.40 0.51
CA TYR A 100 -9.80 10.48 0.01
C TYR A 100 -8.42 9.93 -0.34
N GLY A 101 -7.77 10.55 -1.33
CA GLY A 101 -6.39 10.26 -1.69
C GLY A 101 -5.42 10.81 -0.65
N VAL A 102 -4.20 10.26 -0.61
CA VAL A 102 -3.16 10.61 0.37
C VAL A 102 -1.97 11.36 -0.23
N ASP A 103 -1.92 11.56 -1.55
CA ASP A 103 -0.91 12.36 -2.25
C ASP A 103 0.52 12.11 -1.73
N LEU A 104 0.96 10.85 -1.89
CA LEU A 104 2.28 10.42 -1.42
C LEU A 104 3.38 10.91 -2.38
N PRO A 105 4.53 11.37 -1.85
CA PRO A 105 5.69 11.70 -2.68
C PRO A 105 6.21 10.50 -3.49
N ASP A 106 6.77 10.77 -4.67
CA ASP A 106 7.32 9.75 -5.57
C ASP A 106 8.33 8.81 -4.90
N ASP A 107 9.18 9.32 -4.01
CA ASP A 107 10.17 8.50 -3.30
C ASP A 107 9.53 7.53 -2.31
N VAL A 108 8.40 7.90 -1.72
CA VAL A 108 7.58 7.02 -0.85
C VAL A 108 6.83 5.99 -1.70
N LEU A 109 6.21 6.42 -2.79
CA LEU A 109 5.48 5.54 -3.73
C LEU A 109 6.41 4.45 -4.27
N ARG A 110 7.62 4.81 -4.71
CA ARG A 110 8.64 3.87 -5.22
C ARG A 110 8.93 2.77 -4.19
N LYS A 111 9.07 3.13 -2.91
CA LYS A 111 9.34 2.18 -1.82
C LYS A 111 8.16 1.24 -1.55
N VAL A 112 6.96 1.81 -1.46
CA VAL A 112 5.72 1.06 -1.21
C VAL A 112 5.45 0.08 -2.36
N TYR A 113 5.59 0.53 -3.61
CA TYR A 113 5.27 -0.28 -4.77
C TYR A 113 6.21 -1.44 -5.00
N HIS A 114 7.51 -1.28 -4.75
CA HIS A 114 8.43 -2.38 -5.07
C HIS A 114 9.73 -2.46 -4.28
N GLU A 115 10.37 -1.37 -3.83
CA GLU A 115 11.70 -1.51 -3.20
C GLU A 115 11.64 -2.30 -1.90
N ASN A 116 10.59 -2.09 -1.09
CA ASN A 116 10.43 -2.84 0.15
C ASN A 116 10.23 -4.33 -0.15
N ALA A 117 9.38 -4.67 -1.13
CA ALA A 117 9.17 -6.05 -1.55
C ALA A 117 10.46 -6.69 -2.10
N ALA A 118 11.19 -5.97 -2.96
CA ALA A 118 12.48 -6.42 -3.51
C ALA A 118 13.52 -6.66 -2.41
N ARG A 119 13.50 -5.88 -1.33
CA ARG A 119 14.42 -5.99 -0.21
C ARG A 119 14.16 -7.21 0.67
N ILE A 120 12.89 -7.57 0.92
CA ILE A 120 12.56 -8.58 1.94
C ILE A 120 11.92 -9.86 1.41
N VAL A 121 11.40 -9.89 0.19
CA VAL A 121 10.77 -11.07 -0.41
C VAL A 121 11.78 -11.78 -1.32
N PRO A 122 12.16 -13.04 -1.01
CA PRO A 122 13.15 -13.77 -1.80
C PRO A 122 12.79 -13.85 -3.30
N GLY A 123 13.76 -13.51 -4.14
CA GLY A 123 13.65 -13.57 -5.61
C GLY A 123 12.81 -12.46 -6.25
N VAL A 124 12.31 -11.46 -5.51
CA VAL A 124 11.63 -10.29 -6.11
C VAL A 124 12.63 -9.36 -6.77
N ALA A 125 13.75 -9.02 -6.11
CA ALA A 125 14.79 -8.16 -6.69
C ALA A 125 15.32 -8.69 -8.04
N GLU A 126 15.61 -10.00 -8.11
CA GLU A 126 16.10 -10.66 -9.32
C GLU A 126 15.08 -10.62 -10.46
N ARG A 127 13.80 -10.86 -10.16
CA ARG A 127 12.72 -10.79 -11.15
C ARG A 127 12.53 -9.36 -11.66
N PHE A 128 12.60 -8.38 -10.76
CA PHE A 128 12.48 -6.97 -11.12
C PHE A 128 13.63 -6.51 -12.03
N ALA A 129 14.87 -6.87 -11.71
CA ALA A 129 16.03 -6.56 -12.55
C ALA A 129 15.91 -7.17 -13.96
N LYS A 130 15.43 -8.42 -14.06
CA LYS A 130 15.16 -9.07 -15.36
C LYS A 130 14.08 -8.34 -16.16
N TYR A 131 13.00 -7.92 -15.50
CA TYR A 131 11.93 -7.16 -16.15
C TYR A 131 12.44 -5.81 -16.69
N GLN A 132 13.20 -5.05 -15.90
CA GLN A 132 13.77 -3.78 -16.34
C GLN A 132 14.72 -3.94 -17.53
N ALA A 133 15.57 -4.98 -17.50
CA ALA A 133 16.46 -5.28 -18.62
C ALA A 133 15.67 -5.58 -19.91
N ALA A 134 14.59 -6.34 -19.81
CA ALA A 134 13.74 -6.67 -20.97
C ALA A 134 13.06 -5.43 -21.57
N GLN A 135 12.56 -4.51 -20.73
CA GLN A 135 11.93 -3.25 -21.16
C GLN A 135 12.92 -2.27 -21.80
N SER A 136 14.19 -2.28 -21.37
CA SER A 136 15.24 -1.41 -21.93
C SER A 136 15.78 -1.91 -23.28
N SER A 137 15.43 -3.15 -23.67
CA SER A 137 15.81 -3.78 -24.94
C SER A 137 14.73 -3.76 -26.02
N GLU A 138 13.55 -3.21 -25.71
CA GLU A 138 12.51 -2.92 -26.71
C GLU A 138 12.79 -1.54 -27.33
N PRO A 139 12.91 -1.43 -28.67
CA PRO A 139 13.26 -0.19 -29.38
C PRO A 139 12.15 0.86 -29.41
#